data_AF-A0A4Q3A008-F1
#
_entry.id   AF-A0A4Q3A008-F1
#
_cell.length_a   1.000
_cell.length_b   1.000
_cell.length_c   1.000
_cell.angle_alpha   90.00
_cell.angle_beta   90.00
_cell.angle_gamma   90.00
#
_symmetry.space_group_name_H-M   'P 1'
#
loop_
_entity.id
_entity.type
_entity.pdbx_description
1 polymer ?
#
loop_
_entity_poly.entity_id
_entity_poly.type
_entity_poly.pdbx_seq_one_letter_code
_entity_poly.pdbx_strand_id
1 'polypeptide(L)'
;MLRVIVKIQIEQQTPKGYATKRDKKFVIDFAQNYEVVSSWKNMTDTAKIKLPKNMVIRDVSKRTFNLRDSNKPIGASLEDIPAVFMRGDKITIDHGYWGLNADGAEKRYMTGEDGIPNLFEGYITGIKTADLFEMTCEDGMWKLKQTGVANKVWKGITAKKMLEEMLAGTDYKLPAEKANRKTVLEAAKSLKGDMGTYITQNHNLGKVLEELRSREHIEAYLRGNELRVGMPVYYEEEARMHQFIFSGKHGNIISHNLEYKNEEDKVFSAVATTVKEMDGSANHRGKTKKKTQKAECLVTLQNRQFTVKTISPGEVVPKADGEVRVSLPYTSGTSEEQMIASAKELLRQQCYTGFEGHFTTFGMPFVRHGDNVQLIDPSMPERNGSYKVKAVTYKGGTSGLRQEIHLDKKLPEKTK
;
A
#
# COMPACT_ATOMS: atom_id res chain seq x y z
N MET A 1 15.24 19.63 -22.97
CA MET A 1 14.60 19.38 -21.66
C MET A 1 13.33 18.57 -21.92
N LEU A 2 13.13 17.46 -21.21
CA LEU A 2 11.90 16.65 -21.36
C LEU A 2 10.69 17.48 -20.94
N ARG A 3 9.61 17.47 -21.74
CA ARG A 3 8.39 18.23 -21.39
C ARG A 3 7.49 17.35 -20.53
N VAL A 4 7.13 17.83 -19.35
CA VAL A 4 6.30 17.12 -18.38
C VAL A 4 4.87 17.01 -18.90
N ILE A 5 4.24 15.86 -18.66
CA ILE A 5 2.85 15.57 -18.97
C ILE A 5 2.17 15.16 -17.67
N VAL A 6 0.99 15.73 -17.42
CA VAL A 6 0.07 15.31 -16.36
C VAL A 6 -1.28 15.12 -17.01
N LYS A 7 -2.03 14.10 -16.59
CA LYS A 7 -3.42 13.90 -17.00
C LYS A 7 -4.21 13.39 -15.81
N ILE A 8 -5.16 14.19 -15.36
CA ILE A 8 -6.09 13.86 -14.30
C ILE A 8 -7.46 13.71 -14.95
N GLN A 9 -8.04 12.53 -14.85
CA GLN A 9 -9.38 12.23 -15.35
C GLN A 9 -10.33 12.09 -14.18
N ILE A 10 -11.45 12.82 -14.19
CA ILE A 10 -12.50 12.71 -13.17
C ILE A 10 -13.79 12.32 -13.86
N GLU A 11 -14.40 11.24 -13.39
CA GLU A 11 -15.69 10.74 -13.87
C GLU A 11 -16.71 10.88 -12.76
N GLN A 12 -17.69 11.76 -12.98
CA GLN A 12 -18.73 11.97 -11.99
C GLN A 12 -19.52 10.69 -11.74
N GLN A 13 -19.85 10.45 -10.48
CA GLN A 13 -20.70 9.35 -10.05
C GLN A 13 -22.00 9.93 -9.51
N THR A 14 -23.14 9.37 -9.93
CA THR A 14 -24.44 9.75 -9.37
C THR A 14 -24.64 9.03 -8.04
N PRO A 15 -24.72 9.73 -6.89
CA PRO A 15 -24.99 9.07 -5.61
C PRO A 15 -26.35 8.36 -5.64
N LYS A 16 -26.48 7.29 -4.85
CA LYS A 16 -27.78 6.60 -4.72
C LYS A 16 -28.81 7.57 -4.12
N GLY A 17 -29.97 7.70 -4.77
CA GLY A 17 -31.05 8.59 -4.34
C GLY A 17 -30.87 10.07 -4.73
N TYR A 18 -29.84 10.41 -5.49
CA TYR A 18 -29.66 11.77 -6.00
C TYR A 18 -30.55 12.03 -7.23
N ALA A 19 -31.33 13.12 -7.21
CA ALA A 19 -32.27 13.45 -8.28
C ALA A 19 -31.57 13.83 -9.59
N THR A 20 -30.46 14.57 -9.51
CA THR A 20 -29.71 15.01 -10.69
C THR A 20 -28.68 13.97 -11.09
N LYS A 21 -28.76 13.49 -12.33
CA LYS A 21 -27.76 12.60 -12.92
C LYS A 21 -26.41 13.32 -13.03
N ARG A 22 -25.36 12.67 -12.53
CA ARG A 22 -23.97 13.08 -12.61
C ARG A 22 -23.17 12.01 -13.38
N ASP A 23 -22.84 12.29 -14.63
CA ASP A 23 -22.17 11.35 -15.54
C ASP A 23 -21.13 12.03 -16.45
N LYS A 24 -20.73 13.27 -16.12
CA LYS A 24 -19.75 14.01 -16.92
C LYS A 24 -18.33 13.49 -16.66
N LYS A 25 -17.51 13.58 -17.70
CA LYS A 25 -16.07 13.29 -17.64
C LYS A 25 -15.28 14.58 -17.83
N PHE A 26 -14.27 14.75 -16.99
CA PHE A 26 -13.35 15.89 -17.02
C PHE A 26 -11.94 15.37 -17.26
N VAL A 27 -11.19 16.06 -18.09
CA VAL A 27 -9.75 15.83 -18.30
C VAL A 27 -9.05 17.13 -17.96
N ILE A 28 -8.10 17.04 -17.03
CA ILE A 28 -7.28 18.16 -16.56
C ILE A 28 -5.84 17.78 -16.84
N ASP A 29 -5.16 18.54 -17.69
CA ASP A 29 -3.79 18.28 -18.15
C ASP A 29 -2.74 19.10 -17.37
N PHE A 30 -3.14 19.69 -16.25
CA PHE A 30 -2.30 20.48 -15.37
C PHE A 30 -2.61 20.23 -13.89
N ALA A 31 -1.62 20.48 -13.04
CA ALA A 31 -1.79 20.60 -11.59
C ALA A 31 -0.74 21.57 -11.05
N GLN A 32 -1.07 22.32 -10.00
CA GLN A 32 -0.05 23.10 -9.30
C GLN A 32 0.95 22.14 -8.65
N ASN A 33 0.42 21.19 -7.89
CA ASN A 33 1.15 20.00 -7.46
C ASN A 33 0.19 18.84 -7.20
N TYR A 34 0.73 17.64 -7.21
CA TYR A 34 0.08 16.48 -6.62
C TYR A 34 1.12 15.60 -5.90
N GLU A 35 0.63 14.79 -4.97
CA GLU A 35 1.37 13.76 -4.27
C GLU A 35 0.54 12.48 -4.28
N VAL A 36 1.16 11.36 -4.65
CA VAL A 36 0.57 10.02 -4.57
C VAL A 36 1.47 9.17 -3.67
N VAL A 37 0.91 8.57 -2.63
CA VAL A 37 1.65 7.69 -1.71
C VAL A 37 1.14 6.27 -1.88
N SER A 38 2.04 5.37 -2.26
CA SER A 38 1.74 3.97 -2.53
C SER A 38 2.65 3.04 -1.73
N SER A 39 2.09 2.10 -0.97
CA SER A 39 2.89 1.14 -0.18
C SER A 39 2.11 -0.12 0.13
N TRP A 40 2.77 -1.28 0.13
CA TRP A 40 2.13 -2.51 0.60
C TRP A 40 1.80 -2.50 2.10
N LYS A 41 2.45 -1.64 2.92
CA LYS A 41 2.14 -1.45 4.35
C LYS A 41 0.93 -0.56 4.58
N ASN A 42 0.57 0.26 3.60
CA ASN A 42 -0.61 1.10 3.68
C ASN A 42 -1.76 0.30 3.09
N MET A 43 -2.84 0.16 3.86
CA MET A 43 -4.06 -0.47 3.36
C MET A 43 -4.71 0.32 2.22
N THR A 44 -4.37 1.60 2.09
CA THR A 44 -4.97 2.51 1.14
C THR A 44 -3.87 3.37 0.53
N ASP A 45 -3.70 3.27 -0.79
CA ASP A 45 -2.94 4.26 -1.51
C ASP A 45 -3.72 5.57 -1.53
N THR A 46 -3.01 6.69 -1.39
CA THR A 46 -3.65 8.02 -1.29
C THR A 46 -3.12 8.95 -2.36
N ALA A 47 -3.95 9.89 -2.78
CA ALA A 47 -3.54 10.99 -3.63
C ALA A 47 -4.03 12.32 -3.10
N LYS A 48 -3.21 13.35 -3.28
CA LYS A 48 -3.52 14.73 -2.94
C LYS A 48 -3.20 15.59 -4.15
N ILE A 49 -4.17 16.36 -4.63
CA ILE A 49 -4.02 17.20 -5.83
C ILE A 49 -4.37 18.63 -5.46
N LYS A 50 -3.51 19.58 -5.83
CA LYS A 50 -3.78 21.01 -5.77
C LYS A 50 -3.91 21.58 -7.18
N LEU A 51 -5.05 22.16 -7.46
CA LEU A 51 -5.35 22.84 -8.71
C LEU A 51 -5.40 24.36 -8.51
N PRO A 52 -5.06 25.14 -9.55
CA PRO A 52 -5.24 26.59 -9.52
C PRO A 52 -6.72 26.97 -9.36
N LYS A 53 -7.00 28.14 -8.77
CA LYS A 53 -8.38 28.59 -8.50
C LYS A 53 -9.17 28.97 -9.76
N ASN A 54 -8.51 29.57 -10.74
CA ASN A 54 -9.16 30.11 -11.95
C ASN A 54 -8.99 29.15 -13.12
N MET A 55 -9.75 28.05 -13.08
CA MET A 55 -9.71 27.04 -14.13
C MET A 55 -10.73 27.35 -15.23
N VAL A 56 -10.28 27.30 -16.48
CA VAL A 56 -11.15 27.37 -17.65
C VAL A 56 -11.31 25.95 -18.20
N ILE A 57 -12.55 25.48 -18.34
CA ILE A 57 -12.86 24.20 -18.97
C ILE A 57 -13.32 24.45 -20.38
N ARG A 58 -12.89 23.59 -21.30
CA ARG A 58 -13.40 23.50 -22.66
C ARG A 58 -14.31 22.27 -22.80
N ASP A 59 -15.52 22.45 -23.32
CA ASP A 59 -16.43 21.35 -23.61
C ASP A 59 -16.13 20.70 -24.99
N VAL A 60 -16.87 19.62 -25.31
CA VAL A 60 -16.74 18.89 -26.60
C VAL A 60 -17.07 19.75 -27.81
N SER A 61 -17.85 20.81 -27.64
CA SER A 61 -18.19 21.80 -28.67
C SER A 61 -17.18 22.96 -28.74
N LYS A 62 -16.03 22.83 -28.06
CA LYS A 62 -14.96 23.83 -27.95
C LYS A 62 -15.36 25.13 -27.24
N ARG A 63 -16.51 25.18 -26.56
CA ARG A 63 -16.91 26.34 -25.76
C ARG A 63 -16.11 26.35 -24.46
N THR A 64 -15.71 27.53 -24.03
CA THR A 64 -14.93 27.71 -22.80
C THR A 64 -15.79 28.30 -21.71
N PHE A 65 -15.61 27.81 -20.48
CA PHE A 65 -16.32 28.31 -19.30
C PHE A 65 -15.33 28.39 -18.14
N ASN A 66 -15.30 29.53 -17.45
CA ASN A 66 -14.58 29.62 -16.18
C ASN A 66 -15.37 28.87 -15.11
N LEU A 67 -14.73 27.88 -14.47
CA LEU A 67 -15.35 27.12 -13.39
C LEU A 67 -15.80 28.03 -12.23
N ARG A 68 -15.09 29.13 -11.98
CA ARG A 68 -15.41 30.09 -10.92
C ARG A 68 -16.52 31.07 -11.30
N ASP A 69 -16.51 31.60 -12.53
CA ASP A 69 -17.44 32.67 -12.94
C ASP A 69 -18.79 32.12 -13.44
N SER A 70 -18.92 30.81 -13.61
CA SER A 70 -20.12 30.17 -14.16
C SER A 70 -21.29 30.02 -13.17
N ASN A 71 -21.23 30.63 -11.97
CA ASN A 71 -22.17 30.40 -10.86
C ASN A 71 -22.35 28.91 -10.49
N LYS A 72 -21.39 28.05 -10.85
CA LYS A 72 -21.45 26.62 -10.51
C LYS A 72 -20.60 26.34 -9.28
N PRO A 73 -21.15 25.68 -8.25
CA PRO A 73 -20.34 25.22 -7.13
C PRO A 73 -19.29 24.24 -7.63
N ILE A 74 -18.01 24.42 -7.26
CA ILE A 74 -16.94 23.51 -7.71
C ILE A 74 -16.79 22.32 -6.76
N GLY A 75 -16.86 22.55 -5.45
CA GLY A 75 -16.61 21.52 -4.41
C GLY A 75 -17.59 21.47 -3.25
N ALA A 76 -18.58 22.38 -3.20
CA ALA A 76 -19.61 22.41 -2.16
C ALA A 76 -20.97 22.66 -2.84
N SER A 77 -21.87 21.69 -2.84
CA SER A 77 -23.18 21.83 -3.48
C SER A 77 -23.97 22.98 -2.86
N LEU A 78 -24.74 23.69 -3.69
CA LEU A 78 -25.83 24.55 -3.26
C LEU A 78 -27.14 23.72 -3.32
N GLU A 79 -28.20 24.14 -2.63
CA GLU A 79 -29.45 23.37 -2.44
C GLU A 79 -29.82 22.48 -3.64
N ASP A 80 -30.02 23.10 -4.83
CA ASP A 80 -30.40 22.39 -6.05
C ASP A 80 -29.28 22.32 -7.12
N ILE A 81 -28.09 22.84 -6.82
CA ILE A 81 -26.98 22.89 -7.78
C ILE A 81 -25.83 22.01 -7.27
N PRO A 82 -25.66 20.80 -7.83
CA PRO A 82 -24.60 19.91 -7.38
C PRO A 82 -23.23 20.46 -7.75
N ALA A 83 -22.26 20.28 -6.84
CA ALA A 83 -20.88 20.67 -7.08
C ALA A 83 -20.28 19.96 -8.30
N VAL A 84 -19.43 20.61 -9.08
CA VAL A 84 -18.77 20.00 -10.25
C VAL A 84 -18.01 18.74 -9.85
N PHE A 85 -17.24 18.80 -8.77
CA PHE A 85 -16.54 17.67 -8.19
C PHE A 85 -17.13 17.35 -6.82
N MET A 86 -17.34 16.08 -6.54
CA MET A 86 -17.91 15.60 -5.29
C MET A 86 -17.15 14.40 -4.74
N ARG A 87 -17.23 14.21 -3.42
CA ARG A 87 -16.80 12.97 -2.77
C ARG A 87 -17.49 11.78 -3.43
N GLY A 88 -16.71 10.77 -3.80
CA GLY A 88 -17.16 9.56 -4.48
C GLY A 88 -17.09 9.60 -6.00
N ASP A 89 -16.78 10.75 -6.62
CA ASP A 89 -16.43 10.79 -8.05
C ASP A 89 -15.15 9.95 -8.28
N LYS A 90 -15.10 9.21 -9.39
CA LYS A 90 -13.94 8.38 -9.76
C LYS A 90 -12.84 9.29 -10.31
N ILE A 91 -11.59 9.00 -9.96
CA ILE A 91 -10.44 9.77 -10.41
C ILE A 91 -9.29 8.85 -10.85
N THR A 92 -8.66 9.20 -11.95
CA THR A 92 -7.42 8.59 -12.45
C THR A 92 -6.38 9.68 -12.63
N ILE A 93 -5.15 9.44 -12.16
CA ILE A 93 -4.01 10.33 -12.33
C ILE A 93 -2.96 9.58 -13.14
N ASP A 94 -2.39 10.26 -14.11
CA ASP A 94 -1.27 9.79 -14.90
C ASP A 94 -0.24 10.89 -15.14
N HIS A 95 1.02 10.48 -15.29
CA HIS A 95 2.12 11.40 -15.55
C HIS A 95 3.15 10.83 -16.51
N GLY A 96 3.97 11.69 -17.08
CA GLY A 96 5.00 11.27 -18.01
C GLY A 96 5.80 12.40 -18.60
N TYR A 97 6.51 12.07 -19.67
CA TYR A 97 7.33 13.00 -20.42
C TYR A 97 7.10 12.85 -21.92
N TRP A 98 7.13 13.97 -22.63
CA TRP A 98 7.54 13.98 -24.03
C TRP A 98 9.06 13.91 -24.07
N GLY A 99 9.58 12.86 -24.70
CA GLY A 99 11.00 12.66 -24.97
C GLY A 99 11.23 12.32 -26.43
N LEU A 100 12.48 12.00 -26.77
CA LEU A 100 12.85 11.50 -28.08
C LEU A 100 13.07 9.99 -27.99
N ASN A 101 12.60 9.24 -28.98
CA ASN A 101 12.94 7.84 -29.13
C ASN A 101 14.36 7.69 -29.72
N ALA A 102 14.80 6.44 -29.95
CA ALA A 102 16.12 6.15 -30.50
C ALA A 102 16.36 6.79 -31.88
N ASP A 103 15.30 6.96 -32.67
CA ASP A 103 15.34 7.54 -34.02
C ASP A 103 15.25 9.08 -34.00
N GLY A 104 15.20 9.70 -32.82
CA GLY A 104 15.08 11.16 -32.66
C GLY A 104 13.67 11.72 -32.87
N ALA A 105 12.65 10.87 -33.03
CA ALA A 105 11.25 11.29 -33.09
C ALA A 105 10.66 11.52 -31.70
N GLU A 106 9.75 12.50 -31.57
CA GLU A 106 9.04 12.72 -30.31
C GLU A 106 8.18 11.51 -29.95
N LYS A 107 8.41 10.96 -28.76
CA LYS A 107 7.60 9.89 -28.17
C LYS A 107 7.15 10.30 -26.77
N ARG A 108 5.91 9.94 -26.45
CA ARG A 108 5.36 10.06 -25.10
C ARG A 108 5.72 8.82 -24.28
N TYR A 109 6.21 9.04 -23.07
CA TYR A 109 6.45 8.02 -22.05
C TYR A 109 5.60 8.35 -20.83
N MET A 110 4.51 7.61 -20.61
CA MET A 110 3.46 8.00 -19.67
C MET A 110 2.85 6.78 -18.97
N THR A 111 2.47 6.95 -17.70
CA THR A 111 1.65 5.95 -16.99
C THR A 111 0.26 5.84 -17.63
N GLY A 112 -0.37 4.68 -17.52
CA GLY A 112 -1.66 4.39 -18.17
C GLY A 112 -1.56 4.07 -19.67
N GLU A 113 -0.36 3.99 -20.24
CA GLU A 113 -0.09 3.71 -21.66
C GLU A 113 1.03 2.69 -21.83
N ASP A 114 1.16 2.07 -23.01
CA ASP A 114 2.26 1.15 -23.37
C ASP A 114 2.54 0.03 -22.33
N GLY A 115 1.50 -0.46 -21.64
CA GLY A 115 1.65 -1.49 -20.60
C GLY A 115 2.27 -1.00 -19.28
N ILE A 116 2.38 0.32 -19.11
CA ILE A 116 2.65 0.99 -17.84
C ILE A 116 1.29 1.25 -17.19
N PRO A 117 1.03 0.73 -15.97
CA PRO A 117 -0.25 0.94 -15.30
C PRO A 117 -0.43 2.41 -14.93
N ASN A 118 -1.66 2.80 -14.61
CA ASN A 118 -1.94 4.17 -14.17
C ASN A 118 -1.14 4.52 -12.90
N LEU A 119 -0.80 5.80 -12.75
CA LEU A 119 -0.11 6.27 -11.54
C LEU A 119 -1.01 6.12 -10.30
N PHE A 120 -2.29 6.46 -10.45
CA PHE A 120 -3.30 6.32 -9.40
C PHE A 120 -4.68 6.13 -9.98
N GLU A 121 -5.48 5.24 -9.39
CA GLU A 121 -6.90 5.08 -9.69
C GLU A 121 -7.67 4.97 -8.37
N GLY A 122 -8.72 5.77 -8.22
CA GLY A 122 -9.45 5.82 -6.96
C GLY A 122 -10.66 6.72 -7.00
N TYR A 123 -11.00 7.25 -5.83
CA TYR A 123 -12.18 8.08 -5.60
C TYR A 123 -11.83 9.31 -4.78
N ILE A 124 -12.50 10.43 -5.08
CA ILE A 124 -12.38 11.66 -4.30
C ILE A 124 -12.97 11.42 -2.91
N THR A 125 -12.20 11.69 -1.85
CA THR A 125 -12.62 11.53 -0.45
C THR A 125 -12.87 12.84 0.26
N GLY A 126 -12.26 13.92 -0.22
CA GLY A 126 -12.41 15.25 0.35
C GLY A 126 -12.06 16.34 -0.66
N ILE A 127 -12.69 17.49 -0.50
CA ILE A 127 -12.47 18.69 -1.30
C ILE A 127 -12.34 19.88 -0.36
N LYS A 128 -11.32 20.71 -0.54
CA LYS A 128 -11.13 21.97 0.17
C LYS A 128 -11.07 23.11 -0.85
N THR A 129 -11.74 24.23 -0.54
CA THR A 129 -11.93 25.33 -1.49
C THR A 129 -11.47 26.71 -0.97
N ALA A 130 -11.15 26.84 0.32
CA ALA A 130 -10.83 28.14 0.94
C ALA A 130 -9.54 28.79 0.36
N ASP A 131 -8.40 28.10 0.41
CA ASP A 131 -7.09 28.70 0.03
C ASP A 131 -6.55 28.24 -1.31
N LEU A 132 -6.74 26.97 -1.68
CA LEU A 132 -6.44 26.36 -2.97
C LEU A 132 -7.50 25.29 -3.21
N PHE A 133 -7.81 25.01 -4.47
CA PHE A 133 -8.68 23.88 -4.78
C PHE A 133 -7.88 22.59 -4.56
N GLU A 134 -8.13 21.92 -3.44
CA GLU A 134 -7.42 20.72 -3.02
C GLU A 134 -8.38 19.54 -3.00
N MET A 135 -8.00 18.45 -3.66
CA MET A 135 -8.70 17.17 -3.59
C MET A 135 -7.82 16.16 -2.86
N THR A 136 -8.42 15.44 -1.92
CA THR A 136 -7.85 14.21 -1.35
C THR A 136 -8.58 13.02 -1.92
N CYS A 137 -7.84 11.96 -2.21
CA CYS A 137 -8.34 10.75 -2.84
C CYS A 137 -7.78 9.52 -2.13
N GLU A 138 -8.53 8.45 -2.18
CA GLU A 138 -8.13 7.10 -1.78
C GLU A 138 -8.33 6.18 -2.98
N ASP A 139 -7.52 5.13 -3.09
CA ASP A 139 -7.68 4.10 -4.11
C ASP A 139 -9.02 3.34 -3.97
N GLY A 140 -9.13 2.18 -4.63
CA GLY A 140 -10.32 1.33 -4.52
C GLY A 140 -10.71 0.94 -3.09
N MET A 141 -9.82 1.08 -2.10
CA MET A 141 -10.09 0.74 -0.70
C MET A 141 -11.19 1.65 -0.14
N TRP A 142 -11.37 2.84 -0.72
CA TRP A 142 -12.51 3.70 -0.42
C TRP A 142 -13.84 2.97 -0.55
N LYS A 143 -14.05 2.22 -1.66
CA LYS A 143 -15.28 1.46 -1.88
C LYS A 143 -15.44 0.37 -0.84
N LEU A 144 -14.38 -0.38 -0.52
CA LEU A 144 -14.41 -1.41 0.51
C LEU A 144 -14.75 -0.83 1.89
N LYS A 145 -14.25 0.37 2.22
CA LYS A 145 -14.65 1.09 3.45
C LYS A 145 -16.12 1.54 3.46
N GLN A 146 -16.78 1.63 2.30
CA GLN A 146 -18.22 1.91 2.21
C GLN A 146 -19.09 0.64 2.16
N THR A 147 -18.51 -0.52 1.92
CA THR A 147 -19.23 -1.79 1.82
C THR A 147 -19.49 -2.37 3.20
N GLY A 148 -20.74 -2.27 3.67
CA GLY A 148 -21.19 -2.94 4.89
C GLY A 148 -21.09 -4.47 4.75
N VAL A 149 -20.71 -5.15 5.84
CA VAL A 149 -20.69 -6.61 5.90
C VAL A 149 -21.83 -7.12 6.77
N ALA A 150 -22.36 -8.29 6.43
CA ALA A 150 -23.46 -8.90 7.17
C ALA A 150 -23.07 -9.17 8.63
N ASN A 151 -24.02 -8.98 9.54
CA ASN A 151 -23.84 -9.37 10.94
C ASN A 151 -23.81 -10.89 11.02
N LYS A 152 -22.67 -11.46 11.42
CA LYS A 152 -22.45 -12.91 11.35
C LYS A 152 -21.42 -13.37 12.38
N VAL A 153 -21.68 -14.54 12.96
CA VAL A 153 -20.70 -15.27 13.77
C VAL A 153 -20.05 -16.31 12.89
N TRP A 154 -18.77 -16.13 12.63
CA TRP A 154 -17.93 -17.01 11.83
C TRP A 154 -17.20 -17.97 12.75
N LYS A 155 -17.43 -19.29 12.59
CA LYS A 155 -16.78 -20.32 13.41
C LYS A 155 -15.97 -21.24 12.50
N GLY A 156 -14.72 -21.48 12.84
CA GLY A 156 -13.91 -22.45 12.12
C GLY A 156 -13.57 -22.03 10.69
N ILE A 157 -13.54 -20.72 10.41
CA ILE A 157 -13.34 -20.18 9.06
C ILE A 157 -11.92 -19.65 8.87
N THR A 158 -11.45 -19.72 7.64
CA THR A 158 -10.21 -19.10 7.19
C THR A 158 -10.44 -17.64 6.78
N ALA A 159 -9.44 -16.78 6.97
CA ALA A 159 -9.48 -15.39 6.50
C ALA A 159 -9.83 -15.29 5.01
N LYS A 160 -9.27 -16.22 4.21
CA LYS A 160 -9.54 -16.31 2.77
C LYS A 160 -11.03 -16.49 2.48
N LYS A 161 -11.66 -17.54 3.02
CA LYS A 161 -13.08 -17.84 2.74
C LYS A 161 -14.00 -16.72 3.23
N MET A 162 -13.68 -16.13 4.38
CA MET A 162 -14.43 -14.99 4.91
C MET A 162 -14.37 -13.79 3.95
N LEU A 163 -13.18 -13.44 3.47
CA LEU A 163 -13.01 -12.34 2.51
C LEU A 163 -13.66 -12.64 1.15
N GLU A 164 -13.58 -13.88 0.66
CA GLU A 164 -14.27 -14.30 -0.58
C GLU A 164 -15.79 -14.08 -0.49
N GLU A 165 -16.40 -14.46 0.65
CA GLU A 165 -17.84 -14.24 0.87
C GLU A 165 -18.18 -12.75 0.97
N MET A 166 -17.36 -11.96 1.68
CA MET A 166 -17.62 -10.52 1.87
C MET A 166 -17.41 -9.69 0.59
N LEU A 167 -16.52 -10.14 -0.30
CA LEU A 167 -16.26 -9.47 -1.58
C LEU A 167 -17.31 -9.82 -2.65
N ALA A 168 -18.14 -10.84 -2.42
CA ALA A 168 -19.20 -11.23 -3.34
C ALA A 168 -20.17 -10.05 -3.58
N GLY A 169 -20.34 -9.66 -4.84
CA GLY A 169 -21.17 -8.50 -5.21
C GLY A 169 -20.43 -7.15 -5.25
N THR A 170 -19.11 -7.14 -5.01
CA THR A 170 -18.25 -5.98 -5.28
C THR A 170 -17.49 -6.15 -6.60
N ASP A 171 -16.87 -5.08 -7.09
CA ASP A 171 -15.97 -5.13 -8.25
C ASP A 171 -14.59 -5.74 -7.90
N TYR A 172 -14.35 -6.04 -6.63
CA TYR A 172 -13.06 -6.49 -6.09
C TYR A 172 -13.06 -7.99 -5.83
N LYS A 173 -11.89 -8.61 -5.96
CA LYS A 173 -11.71 -10.05 -5.73
C LYS A 173 -10.35 -10.34 -5.12
N LEU A 174 -10.21 -11.50 -4.49
CA LEU A 174 -8.89 -12.03 -4.17
C LEU A 174 -8.17 -12.46 -5.46
N PRO A 175 -6.82 -12.39 -5.51
CA PRO A 175 -6.03 -12.91 -6.62
C PRO A 175 -6.34 -14.39 -6.85
N ALA A 176 -6.46 -14.78 -8.12
CA ALA A 176 -6.64 -16.18 -8.47
C ALA A 176 -5.43 -17.01 -8.00
N GLU A 177 -5.71 -18.15 -7.34
CA GLU A 177 -4.68 -19.16 -7.08
C GLU A 177 -4.17 -19.69 -8.42
N LYS A 178 -2.90 -19.41 -8.72
CA LYS A 178 -2.21 -20.04 -9.85
C LYS A 178 -1.16 -20.98 -9.28
N ALA A 179 -1.13 -22.22 -9.76
CA ALA A 179 -0.30 -23.32 -9.25
C ALA A 179 1.21 -22.97 -9.09
N ASN A 180 1.70 -21.94 -9.79
CA ASN A 180 3.10 -21.55 -9.80
C ASN A 180 3.40 -20.19 -9.14
N ARG A 181 2.44 -19.56 -8.45
CA ARG A 181 2.67 -18.29 -7.72
C ARG A 181 3.00 -18.57 -6.26
N LYS A 182 4.30 -18.76 -5.95
CA LYS A 182 4.83 -19.05 -4.61
C LYS A 182 4.30 -18.09 -3.54
N THR A 183 4.18 -16.81 -3.89
CA THR A 183 3.73 -15.70 -3.04
C THR A 183 2.22 -15.69 -2.81
N VAL A 184 1.40 -15.96 -3.84
CA VAL A 184 -0.05 -16.21 -3.67
C VAL A 184 -0.29 -17.42 -2.79
N LEU A 185 0.54 -18.45 -2.91
CA LEU A 185 0.43 -19.66 -2.10
C LEU A 185 0.88 -19.42 -0.65
N GLU A 186 1.89 -18.60 -0.40
CA GLU A 186 2.36 -18.19 0.94
C GLU A 186 1.36 -17.24 1.63
N ALA A 187 0.84 -16.26 0.90
CA ALA A 187 -0.31 -15.45 1.31
C ALA A 187 -1.51 -16.36 1.65
N ALA A 188 -1.92 -17.24 0.75
CA ALA A 188 -3.00 -18.20 1.00
C ALA A 188 -2.71 -19.11 2.20
N LYS A 189 -1.45 -19.51 2.45
CA LYS A 189 -1.05 -20.28 3.65
C LYS A 189 -1.22 -19.44 4.93
N SER A 190 -0.82 -18.17 4.94
CA SER A 190 -1.07 -17.27 6.07
C SER A 190 -2.57 -17.06 6.35
N LEU A 191 -3.41 -17.27 5.34
CA LEU A 191 -4.86 -17.19 5.45
C LEU A 191 -5.54 -18.52 5.77
N LYS A 192 -4.81 -19.65 5.85
CA LYS A 192 -5.38 -21.01 6.07
C LYS A 192 -5.57 -21.38 7.54
N GLY A 193 -5.00 -20.61 8.47
CA GLY A 193 -5.26 -20.77 9.89
C GLY A 193 -6.74 -20.59 10.19
N ASP A 194 -7.29 -21.47 11.02
CA ASP A 194 -8.61 -21.27 11.60
C ASP A 194 -8.58 -20.00 12.45
N MET A 195 -9.44 -19.03 12.15
CA MET A 195 -9.51 -17.78 12.92
C MET A 195 -10.28 -17.91 14.23
N GLY A 196 -10.63 -19.14 14.62
CA GLY A 196 -11.50 -19.44 15.73
C GLY A 196 -12.90 -18.88 15.50
N THR A 197 -13.37 -18.08 16.47
CA THR A 197 -14.61 -17.32 16.33
C THR A 197 -14.31 -15.88 15.95
N TYR A 198 -14.78 -15.46 14.78
CA TYR A 198 -14.76 -14.08 14.33
C TYR A 198 -16.20 -13.56 14.25
N ILE A 199 -16.44 -12.31 14.65
CA ILE A 199 -17.80 -11.75 14.72
C ILE A 199 -17.82 -10.43 13.97
N THR A 200 -18.72 -10.32 13.01
CA THR A 200 -19.05 -9.05 12.36
C THR A 200 -20.34 -8.52 12.95
N GLN A 201 -20.32 -7.28 13.43
CA GLN A 201 -21.49 -6.54 13.90
C GLN A 201 -21.40 -5.07 13.50
N ASN A 202 -22.22 -4.63 12.55
CA ASN A 202 -22.19 -3.29 11.95
C ASN A 202 -20.80 -2.90 11.39
N HIS A 203 -20.05 -3.89 10.88
CA HIS A 203 -18.74 -3.66 10.28
C HIS A 203 -18.90 -3.24 8.80
N ASN A 204 -17.86 -2.60 8.26
CA ASN A 204 -17.61 -2.54 6.82
C ASN A 204 -16.36 -3.37 6.49
N LEU A 205 -16.12 -3.65 5.20
CA LEU A 205 -14.96 -4.42 4.76
C LEU A 205 -13.63 -3.76 5.20
N GLY A 206 -13.55 -2.43 5.17
CA GLY A 206 -12.37 -1.71 5.68
C GLY A 206 -12.05 -2.01 7.15
N LYS A 207 -13.07 -2.11 8.00
CA LYS A 207 -12.93 -2.46 9.41
C LYS A 207 -12.46 -3.90 9.60
N VAL A 208 -13.01 -4.83 8.81
CA VAL A 208 -12.57 -6.23 8.82
C VAL A 208 -11.08 -6.34 8.47
N LEU A 209 -10.63 -5.64 7.43
CA LEU A 209 -9.22 -5.64 7.02
C LEU A 209 -8.30 -5.02 8.09
N GLU A 210 -8.72 -3.93 8.74
CA GLU A 210 -7.99 -3.35 9.86
C GLU A 210 -7.85 -4.35 11.02
N GLU A 211 -8.92 -5.09 11.33
CA GLU A 211 -8.89 -6.11 12.38
C GLU A 211 -7.96 -7.25 12.03
N LEU A 212 -8.00 -7.78 10.81
CA LEU A 212 -7.07 -8.81 10.33
C LEU A 212 -5.61 -8.35 10.44
N ARG A 213 -5.30 -7.08 10.13
CA ARG A 213 -3.97 -6.51 10.33
C ARG A 213 -3.57 -6.49 11.80
N SER A 214 -4.45 -5.96 12.65
CA SER A 214 -4.15 -5.75 14.07
C SER A 214 -4.08 -7.05 14.89
N ARG A 215 -4.84 -8.06 14.49
CA ARG A 215 -5.02 -9.31 15.23
C ARG A 215 -4.15 -10.45 14.72
N GLU A 216 -3.97 -10.53 13.41
CA GLU A 216 -3.32 -11.67 12.76
C GLU A 216 -2.09 -11.28 11.94
N HIS A 217 -1.71 -9.99 11.96
CA HIS A 217 -0.65 -9.44 11.12
C HIS A 217 -0.84 -9.73 9.62
N ILE A 218 -2.10 -9.82 9.19
CA ILE A 218 -2.46 -10.00 7.79
C ILE A 218 -2.57 -8.61 7.16
N GLU A 219 -1.61 -8.26 6.34
CA GLU A 219 -1.60 -6.99 5.61
C GLU A 219 -2.48 -7.09 4.36
N ALA A 220 -3.04 -5.97 3.94
CA ALA A 220 -3.92 -5.89 2.78
C ALA A 220 -3.63 -4.65 1.95
N TYR A 221 -3.62 -4.75 0.63
CA TYR A 221 -3.59 -3.60 -0.28
C TYR A 221 -4.28 -3.93 -1.60
N LEU A 222 -4.59 -2.92 -2.41
CA LEU A 222 -5.21 -3.12 -3.73
C LEU A 222 -4.22 -3.00 -4.87
N ARG A 223 -4.38 -3.85 -5.88
CA ARG A 223 -3.79 -3.66 -7.19
C ARG A 223 -4.88 -3.76 -8.26
N GLY A 224 -5.29 -2.62 -8.79
CA GLY A 224 -6.50 -2.55 -9.61
C GLY A 224 -7.68 -3.09 -8.79
N ASN A 225 -8.35 -4.13 -9.31
CA ASN A 225 -9.48 -4.76 -8.64
C ASN A 225 -9.10 -6.01 -7.80
N GLU A 226 -7.81 -6.30 -7.63
CA GLU A 226 -7.36 -7.41 -6.78
C GLU A 226 -7.02 -6.94 -5.37
N LEU A 227 -7.73 -7.47 -4.37
CA LEU A 227 -7.41 -7.31 -2.95
C LEU A 227 -6.34 -8.32 -2.56
N ARG A 228 -5.12 -7.83 -2.41
CA ARG A 228 -3.94 -8.61 -2.04
C ARG A 228 -3.84 -8.66 -0.53
N VAL A 229 -3.78 -9.86 0.04
CA VAL A 229 -3.79 -10.10 1.48
C VAL A 229 -2.72 -11.13 1.88
N GLY A 230 -2.01 -10.94 3.00
CA GLY A 230 -1.04 -11.92 3.51
C GLY A 230 0.13 -11.31 4.31
N MET A 231 1.22 -12.08 4.47
CA MET A 231 2.41 -11.67 5.24
C MET A 231 3.71 -12.29 4.68
N PRO A 232 4.71 -11.50 4.21
CA PRO A 232 4.61 -10.20 3.53
C PRO A 232 4.08 -10.35 2.10
N VAL A 233 3.44 -9.30 1.57
CA VAL A 233 2.69 -9.36 0.32
C VAL A 233 3.50 -8.78 -0.84
N TYR A 234 4.53 -9.50 -1.27
CA TYR A 234 5.23 -9.20 -2.52
C TYR A 234 4.87 -10.22 -3.59
N TYR A 235 4.47 -9.76 -4.77
CA TYR A 235 4.19 -10.61 -5.93
C TYR A 235 5.41 -10.59 -6.85
N GLU A 236 6.40 -11.44 -6.57
CA GLU A 236 7.70 -11.46 -7.25
C GLU A 236 7.59 -11.62 -8.77
N GLU A 237 6.56 -12.31 -9.25
CA GLU A 237 6.32 -12.51 -10.68
C GLU A 237 5.91 -11.23 -11.43
N GLU A 238 5.47 -10.20 -10.70
CA GLU A 238 5.11 -8.88 -11.25
C GLU A 238 6.19 -7.83 -11.03
N ALA A 239 7.19 -8.16 -10.20
CA ALA A 239 8.25 -7.24 -9.82
C ALA A 239 9.13 -6.93 -11.04
N ARG A 240 9.22 -5.66 -11.40
CA ARG A 240 10.17 -5.19 -12.41
C ARG A 240 11.48 -4.80 -11.74
N MET A 241 12.60 -5.05 -12.42
CA MET A 241 13.93 -4.65 -11.96
C MET A 241 14.29 -3.30 -12.58
N HIS A 242 14.59 -2.30 -11.73
CA HIS A 242 15.00 -0.96 -12.16
C HIS A 242 16.42 -0.65 -11.69
N GLN A 243 17.23 -0.01 -12.53
CA GLN A 243 18.60 0.36 -12.19
C GLN A 243 18.70 1.85 -11.84
N PHE A 244 19.35 2.14 -10.72
CA PHE A 244 19.63 3.50 -10.27
C PHE A 244 21.10 3.67 -9.90
N ILE A 245 21.69 4.74 -10.43
CA ILE A 245 23.12 5.04 -10.35
C ILE A 245 23.28 6.35 -9.56
N PHE A 246 24.12 6.33 -8.53
CA PHE A 246 24.33 7.47 -7.62
C PHE A 246 24.90 8.70 -8.32
N SER A 247 25.92 8.53 -9.17
CA SER A 247 26.70 9.64 -9.69
C SER A 247 27.31 9.35 -11.07
N GLY A 248 27.94 10.36 -11.66
CA GLY A 248 28.60 10.28 -12.97
C GLY A 248 27.64 10.52 -14.15
N LYS A 249 28.13 10.28 -15.36
CA LYS A 249 27.43 10.55 -16.63
C LYS A 249 26.06 9.88 -16.74
N HIS A 250 25.88 8.74 -16.07
CA HIS A 250 24.65 7.95 -16.09
C HIS A 250 23.87 8.03 -14.76
N GLY A 251 24.26 8.93 -13.85
CA GLY A 251 23.58 9.13 -12.57
C GLY A 251 22.12 9.55 -12.75
N ASN A 252 21.20 8.86 -12.07
CA ASN A 252 19.76 9.12 -12.14
C ASN A 252 19.10 9.17 -10.74
N ILE A 253 19.90 9.14 -9.68
CA ILE A 253 19.51 9.51 -8.32
C ILE A 253 19.72 11.03 -8.17
N ILE A 254 18.66 11.75 -7.79
CA ILE A 254 18.68 13.21 -7.63
C ILE A 254 19.14 13.59 -6.22
N SER A 255 18.66 12.85 -5.22
CA SER A 255 19.01 12.99 -3.82
C SER A 255 18.70 11.69 -3.09
N HIS A 256 19.30 11.47 -1.93
CA HIS A 256 19.02 10.31 -1.11
C HIS A 256 19.18 10.57 0.38
N ASN A 257 18.41 9.83 1.17
CA ASN A 257 18.62 9.63 2.60
C ASN A 257 18.86 8.12 2.81
N LEU A 258 19.96 7.65 2.21
CA LEU A 258 20.37 6.25 2.26
C LEU A 258 21.57 6.12 3.19
N GLU A 259 21.49 5.16 4.11
CA GLU A 259 22.56 4.81 5.04
C GLU A 259 23.02 3.39 4.75
N TYR A 260 24.32 3.19 4.52
CA TYR A 260 24.89 1.85 4.38
C TYR A 260 25.28 1.34 5.77
N LYS A 261 24.68 0.22 6.19
CA LYS A 261 24.91 -0.36 7.52
C LYS A 261 25.26 -1.83 7.43
N ASN A 262 26.13 -2.30 8.33
CA ASN A 262 26.42 -3.72 8.47
C ASN A 262 25.33 -4.40 9.30
N GLU A 263 25.08 -5.68 9.03
CA GLU A 263 24.16 -6.49 9.85
C GLU A 263 24.67 -6.72 11.28
N GLU A 264 25.98 -6.71 11.48
CA GLU A 264 26.62 -6.92 12.79
C GLU A 264 26.39 -5.75 13.75
N ASP A 265 26.17 -4.55 13.22
CA ASP A 265 25.91 -3.34 14.00
C ASP A 265 24.44 -3.23 14.45
N LYS A 266 23.61 -4.23 14.15
CA LYS A 266 22.15 -4.16 14.35
C LYS A 266 21.65 -5.23 15.31
N VAL A 267 20.77 -4.80 16.21
CA VAL A 267 19.93 -5.71 17.00
C VAL A 267 18.51 -5.62 16.47
N PHE A 268 18.00 -6.70 15.90
CA PHE A 268 16.61 -6.79 15.49
C PHE A 268 15.85 -7.70 16.43
N SER A 269 14.64 -7.32 16.78
CA SER A 269 13.76 -8.20 17.56
C SER A 269 12.32 -8.14 17.12
N ALA A 270 11.58 -9.17 17.47
CA ALA A 270 10.15 -9.26 17.30
C ALA A 270 9.50 -9.68 18.63
N VAL A 271 8.52 -8.89 19.08
CA VAL A 271 7.58 -9.33 20.12
C VAL A 271 6.45 -10.04 19.40
N ALA A 272 6.42 -11.36 19.52
CA ALA A 272 5.42 -12.20 18.90
C ALA A 272 4.40 -12.63 19.95
N THR A 273 3.12 -12.50 19.63
CA THR A 273 1.99 -12.82 20.53
C THR A 273 1.12 -13.88 19.88
N THR A 274 0.73 -14.90 20.64
CA THR A 274 -0.34 -15.82 20.26
C THR A 274 -1.35 -16.03 21.40
N VAL A 275 -2.52 -16.59 21.07
CA VAL A 275 -3.53 -17.00 22.04
C VAL A 275 -3.66 -18.52 22.00
N LYS A 276 -3.39 -19.17 23.13
CA LYS A 276 -3.58 -20.61 23.31
C LYS A 276 -4.96 -20.88 23.92
N GLU A 277 -5.64 -21.89 23.40
CA GLU A 277 -6.81 -22.45 24.07
C GLU A 277 -6.37 -23.53 25.07
N MET A 278 -6.94 -23.47 26.27
CA MET A 278 -6.72 -24.43 27.34
C MET A 278 -8.05 -24.85 27.95
N ASP A 279 -8.06 -26.02 28.57
CA ASP A 279 -9.17 -26.45 29.40
C ASP A 279 -9.13 -25.70 30.74
N GLY A 280 -10.24 -25.04 31.06
CA GLY A 280 -10.47 -24.36 32.34
C GLY A 280 -11.03 -25.31 33.39
N SER A 281 -11.58 -24.76 34.46
CA SER A 281 -12.22 -25.56 35.51
C SER A 281 -13.53 -26.21 35.01
N ALA A 282 -13.77 -27.45 35.44
CA ALA A 282 -15.03 -28.15 35.19
C ALA A 282 -16.17 -27.46 35.95
N ASN A 283 -17.33 -27.35 35.30
CA ASN A 283 -18.56 -26.94 35.99
C ASN A 283 -19.13 -28.09 36.84
N HIS A 284 -20.17 -27.81 37.63
CA HIS A 284 -20.87 -28.81 38.46
C HIS A 284 -21.41 -30.04 37.70
N ARG A 285 -21.40 -30.03 36.36
CA ARG A 285 -21.83 -31.13 35.48
C ARG A 285 -20.66 -31.82 34.78
N GLY A 286 -19.43 -31.60 35.23
CA GLY A 286 -18.23 -32.21 34.64
C GLY A 286 -17.84 -31.66 33.25
N LYS A 287 -18.53 -30.64 32.73
CA LYS A 287 -18.14 -29.99 31.46
C LYS A 287 -17.08 -28.93 31.73
N THR A 288 -15.93 -29.10 31.10
CA THR A 288 -14.80 -28.18 31.12
C THR A 288 -15.10 -26.94 30.29
N LYS A 289 -14.92 -25.74 30.86
CA LYS A 289 -14.99 -24.50 30.08
C LYS A 289 -13.67 -24.31 29.33
N LYS A 290 -13.70 -23.96 28.04
CA LYS A 290 -12.49 -23.48 27.35
C LYS A 290 -12.08 -22.13 27.91
N LYS A 291 -10.79 -21.96 28.21
CA LYS A 291 -10.17 -20.70 28.62
C LYS A 291 -9.07 -20.37 27.62
N THR A 292 -8.91 -19.09 27.30
CA THR A 292 -7.79 -18.62 26.49
C THR A 292 -6.68 -18.07 27.37
N GLN A 293 -5.42 -18.27 26.97
CA GLN A 293 -4.24 -17.70 27.60
C GLN A 293 -3.36 -17.05 26.53
N LYS A 294 -2.96 -15.80 26.77
CA LYS A 294 -1.98 -15.09 25.93
C LYS A 294 -0.60 -15.70 26.17
N ALA A 295 0.11 -16.02 25.10
CA ALA A 295 1.52 -16.40 25.12
C ALA A 295 2.32 -15.36 24.33
N GLU A 296 3.41 -14.88 24.90
CA GLU A 296 4.26 -13.85 24.31
C GLU A 296 5.72 -14.28 24.36
N CYS A 297 6.47 -14.02 23.29
CA CYS A 297 7.91 -14.19 23.30
C CYS A 297 8.62 -13.02 22.61
N LEU A 298 9.80 -12.67 23.11
CA LEU A 298 10.77 -11.84 22.41
C LEU A 298 11.70 -12.77 21.62
N VAL A 299 11.68 -12.65 20.30
CA VAL A 299 12.69 -13.25 19.41
C VAL A 299 13.69 -12.16 19.05
N THR A 300 14.98 -12.38 19.32
CA THR A 300 16.05 -11.43 18.98
C THR A 300 17.01 -12.09 18.01
N LEU A 301 17.46 -11.32 17.01
CA LEU A 301 18.53 -11.64 16.09
C LEU A 301 19.66 -10.64 16.30
N GLN A 302 20.81 -11.14 16.75
CA GLN A 302 22.04 -10.38 16.93
C GLN A 302 23.22 -11.30 16.60
N ASN A 303 24.24 -10.79 15.90
CA ASN A 303 25.42 -11.56 15.52
C ASN A 303 25.07 -12.90 14.84
N ARG A 304 24.05 -12.89 13.97
CA ARG A 304 23.50 -14.06 13.25
C ARG A 304 22.94 -15.17 14.16
N GLN A 305 22.79 -14.92 15.46
CA GLN A 305 22.24 -15.88 16.42
C GLN A 305 20.84 -15.44 16.86
N PHE A 306 19.95 -16.43 16.96
CA PHE A 306 18.60 -16.23 17.47
C PHE A 306 18.51 -16.58 18.95
N THR A 307 17.96 -15.68 19.75
CA THR A 307 17.51 -15.96 21.11
C THR A 307 16.00 -15.84 21.19
N VAL A 308 15.36 -16.70 21.97
CA VAL A 308 13.91 -16.65 22.24
C VAL A 308 13.72 -16.57 23.74
N LYS A 309 13.00 -15.54 24.20
CA LYS A 309 12.64 -15.35 25.61
C LYS A 309 11.13 -15.31 25.74
N THR A 310 10.54 -16.19 26.53
CA THR A 310 9.13 -16.09 26.93
C THR A 310 8.92 -14.84 27.78
N ILE A 311 7.87 -14.08 27.50
CA ILE A 311 7.49 -12.88 28.26
C ILE A 311 6.36 -13.27 29.20
N SER A 312 6.58 -13.07 30.50
CA SER A 312 5.58 -13.36 31.52
C SER A 312 4.47 -12.30 31.54
N PRO A 313 3.24 -12.61 31.97
CA PRO A 313 2.18 -11.62 32.09
C PRO A 313 2.60 -10.41 32.94
N GLY A 314 2.57 -9.21 32.35
CA GLY A 314 2.97 -7.96 33.01
C GLY A 314 4.47 -7.66 32.98
N GLU A 315 5.30 -8.55 32.43
CA GLU A 315 6.74 -8.31 32.26
C GLU A 315 6.98 -7.24 31.19
N VAL A 316 7.71 -6.19 31.55
CA VAL A 316 8.15 -5.15 30.62
C VAL A 316 9.54 -5.53 30.09
N VAL A 317 9.65 -5.71 28.78
CA VAL A 317 10.94 -6.00 28.13
C VAL A 317 11.49 -4.71 27.54
N PRO A 318 12.55 -4.10 28.12
CA PRO A 318 13.11 -2.87 27.59
C PRO A 318 13.69 -3.07 26.18
N LYS A 319 13.75 -1.99 25.43
CA LYS A 319 14.40 -1.92 24.12
C LYS A 319 15.85 -1.50 24.32
N ALA A 320 16.80 -2.27 23.81
CA ALA A 320 18.20 -1.90 23.81
C ALA A 320 18.42 -0.67 22.91
N ASP A 321 19.50 0.07 23.16
CA ASP A 321 19.85 1.21 22.32
C ASP A 321 20.16 0.76 20.88
N GLY A 322 19.69 1.52 19.89
CA GLY A 322 19.79 1.17 18.48
C GLY A 322 18.97 -0.05 18.02
N GLU A 323 18.29 -0.77 18.92
CA GLU A 323 17.48 -1.95 18.56
C GLU A 323 16.31 -1.55 17.65
N VAL A 324 15.98 -2.39 16.67
CA VAL A 324 14.75 -2.27 15.87
C VAL A 324 13.81 -3.40 16.26
N ARG A 325 12.69 -3.05 16.91
CA ARG A 325 11.71 -4.01 17.43
C ARG A 325 10.39 -3.93 16.65
N VAL A 326 9.91 -5.08 16.20
CA VAL A 326 8.63 -5.24 15.48
C VAL A 326 7.62 -6.00 16.35
N SER A 327 6.32 -5.71 16.20
CA SER A 327 5.24 -6.44 16.88
C SER A 327 4.53 -7.38 15.91
N LEU A 328 4.37 -8.64 16.29
CA LEU A 328 3.75 -9.71 15.49
C LEU A 328 2.59 -10.37 16.26
N PRO A 329 1.37 -9.83 16.18
CA PRO A 329 0.20 -10.43 16.79
C PRO A 329 -0.39 -11.55 15.93
N TYR A 330 -0.67 -12.69 16.55
CA TYR A 330 -1.38 -13.84 15.96
C TYR A 330 -2.47 -14.32 16.92
N THR A 331 -3.61 -13.62 16.96
CA THR A 331 -4.65 -13.88 17.97
C THR A 331 -5.52 -15.09 17.68
N SER A 332 -5.29 -15.81 16.58
CA SER A 332 -6.05 -17.01 16.24
C SER A 332 -5.21 -18.12 15.60
N GLY A 333 -5.37 -19.35 16.10
CA GLY A 333 -4.93 -20.58 15.42
C GLY A 333 -3.43 -20.82 15.22
N THR A 334 -2.56 -19.85 15.56
CA THR A 334 -1.11 -19.94 15.33
C THR A 334 -0.41 -20.57 16.54
N SER A 335 0.29 -21.69 16.32
CA SER A 335 1.06 -22.32 17.41
C SER A 335 2.26 -21.45 17.83
N GLU A 336 2.75 -21.63 19.06
CA GLU A 336 3.92 -20.90 19.53
C GLU A 336 5.16 -21.17 18.65
N GLU A 337 5.32 -22.39 18.16
CA GLU A 337 6.37 -22.77 17.22
C GLU A 337 6.25 -22.02 15.88
N GLN A 338 5.04 -21.95 15.31
CA GLN A 338 4.78 -21.23 14.06
C GLN A 338 5.02 -19.73 14.23
N MET A 339 4.58 -19.16 15.35
CA MET A 339 4.81 -17.77 15.71
C MET A 339 6.32 -17.46 15.78
N ILE A 340 7.09 -18.28 16.49
CA ILE A 340 8.55 -18.12 16.60
C ILE A 340 9.21 -18.27 15.22
N ALA A 341 8.78 -19.23 14.40
CA ALA A 341 9.31 -19.43 13.06
C ALA A 341 9.07 -18.21 12.16
N SER A 342 7.85 -17.66 12.16
CA SER A 342 7.50 -16.45 11.42
C SER A 342 8.30 -15.23 11.89
N ALA A 343 8.46 -15.07 13.20
CA ALA A 343 9.30 -14.02 13.78
C ALA A 343 10.76 -14.15 13.32
N LYS A 344 11.36 -15.35 13.41
CA LYS A 344 12.73 -15.60 12.94
C LYS A 344 12.87 -15.27 11.46
N GLU A 345 11.92 -15.70 10.62
CA GLU A 345 11.96 -15.44 9.19
C GLU A 345 11.90 -13.95 8.85
N LEU A 346 10.99 -13.20 9.50
CA LEU A 346 10.93 -11.75 9.32
C LEU A 346 12.25 -11.07 9.70
N LEU A 347 12.82 -11.44 10.85
CA LEU A 347 14.08 -10.85 11.31
C LEU A 347 15.24 -11.15 10.36
N ARG A 348 15.31 -12.36 9.77
CA ARG A 348 16.30 -12.66 8.73
C ARG A 348 16.18 -11.74 7.52
N GLN A 349 14.96 -11.42 7.10
CA GLN A 349 14.74 -10.57 5.94
C GLN A 349 15.10 -9.09 6.20
N GLN A 350 15.01 -8.64 7.45
CA GLN A 350 15.29 -7.26 7.84
C GLN A 350 16.75 -7.05 8.29
N CYS A 351 17.41 -8.10 8.77
CA CYS A 351 18.81 -8.05 9.17
C CYS A 351 19.74 -8.35 7.98
N TYR A 352 20.27 -7.30 7.37
CA TYR A 352 21.21 -7.39 6.25
C TYR A 352 22.25 -6.27 6.27
N THR A 353 23.42 -6.55 5.69
CA THR A 353 24.41 -5.53 5.30
C THR A 353 24.02 -4.88 3.98
N GLY A 354 23.79 -3.57 3.99
CA GLY A 354 23.39 -2.82 2.80
C GLY A 354 22.75 -1.48 3.12
N PHE A 355 22.15 -0.87 2.09
CA PHE A 355 21.45 0.40 2.20
C PHE A 355 20.08 0.27 2.86
N GLU A 356 19.81 1.17 3.80
CA GLU A 356 18.50 1.46 4.36
C GLU A 356 18.09 2.90 4.05
N GLY A 357 16.78 3.15 3.95
CA GLY A 357 16.23 4.48 3.74
C GLY A 357 15.55 4.64 2.38
N HIS A 358 15.68 5.82 1.80
CA HIS A 358 15.01 6.16 0.55
C HIS A 358 15.83 7.09 -0.33
N PHE A 359 15.49 7.15 -1.61
CA PHE A 359 16.13 8.04 -2.58
C PHE A 359 15.11 8.59 -3.57
N THR A 360 15.41 9.77 -4.13
CA THR A 360 14.54 10.47 -5.07
C THR A 360 15.12 10.41 -6.47
N THR A 361 14.26 10.11 -7.45
CA THR A 361 14.61 10.07 -8.88
C THR A 361 13.60 10.87 -9.71
N PHE A 362 13.82 10.94 -11.03
CA PHE A 362 12.82 11.48 -11.95
C PHE A 362 11.61 10.54 -12.06
N GLY A 363 10.44 11.05 -12.49
CA GLY A 363 9.22 10.23 -12.62
C GLY A 363 9.26 9.04 -13.60
N MET A 364 10.36 8.81 -14.33
CA MET A 364 10.56 7.63 -15.19
C MET A 364 11.99 7.09 -15.03
N PRO A 365 12.22 5.76 -15.09
CA PRO A 365 11.23 4.70 -15.30
C PRO A 365 10.23 4.61 -14.14
N PHE A 366 8.99 4.22 -14.40
CA PHE A 366 7.96 4.15 -13.37
C PHE A 366 8.20 2.96 -12.44
N VAL A 367 8.43 3.23 -11.16
CA VAL A 367 8.66 2.23 -10.11
C VAL A 367 7.42 2.11 -9.24
N ARG A 368 6.96 0.89 -8.95
CA ARG A 368 5.87 0.63 -8.01
C ARG A 368 6.38 -0.03 -6.73
N HIS A 369 5.64 0.09 -5.63
CA HIS A 369 5.88 -0.81 -4.50
C HIS A 369 5.77 -2.27 -4.95
N GLY A 370 6.66 -3.11 -4.43
CA GLY A 370 6.84 -4.50 -4.86
C GLY A 370 7.78 -4.71 -6.05
N ASP A 371 8.16 -3.65 -6.78
CA ASP A 371 9.28 -3.74 -7.74
C ASP A 371 10.62 -3.91 -7.00
N ASN A 372 11.66 -4.19 -7.77
CA ASN A 372 13.02 -4.32 -7.31
C ASN A 372 13.85 -3.14 -7.84
N VAL A 373 14.83 -2.68 -7.06
CA VAL A 373 15.80 -1.67 -7.48
C VAL A 373 17.23 -2.18 -7.30
N GLN A 374 18.08 -1.93 -8.28
CA GLN A 374 19.52 -2.18 -8.21
C GLN A 374 20.21 -0.83 -8.06
N LEU A 375 20.86 -0.63 -6.93
CA LEU A 375 21.66 0.55 -6.65
C LEU A 375 23.10 0.30 -7.05
N ILE A 376 23.63 1.20 -7.89
CA ILE A 376 24.99 1.15 -8.43
C ILE A 376 25.72 2.43 -8.03
N ASP A 377 26.80 2.26 -7.28
CA ASP A 377 27.75 3.31 -6.94
C ASP A 377 29.05 3.03 -7.71
N PRO A 378 29.32 3.77 -8.81
CA PRO A 378 30.55 3.61 -9.57
C PRO A 378 31.82 3.94 -8.78
N SER A 379 31.70 4.75 -7.72
CA SER A 379 32.83 5.18 -6.89
C SER A 379 33.09 4.25 -5.70
N MET A 380 32.06 3.56 -5.21
CA MET A 380 32.14 2.64 -4.07
C MET A 380 31.39 1.34 -4.38
N PRO A 381 31.93 0.46 -5.26
CA PRO A 381 31.23 -0.72 -5.76
C PRO A 381 30.83 -1.72 -4.68
N GLU A 382 31.53 -1.75 -3.54
CA GLU A 382 31.20 -2.56 -2.36
C GLU A 382 29.83 -2.21 -1.75
N ARG A 383 29.28 -1.03 -2.09
CA ARG A 383 27.96 -0.58 -1.65
C ARG A 383 26.82 -1.03 -2.56
N ASN A 384 27.14 -1.60 -3.72
CA ASN A 384 26.14 -2.05 -4.69
C ASN A 384 25.20 -3.10 -4.07
N GLY A 385 23.94 -3.06 -4.49
CA GLY A 385 22.98 -4.03 -4.00
C GLY A 385 21.64 -3.94 -4.69
N SER A 386 20.89 -5.03 -4.62
CA SER A 386 19.51 -5.11 -5.10
C SER A 386 18.57 -5.13 -3.90
N TYR A 387 17.49 -4.37 -3.97
CA TYR A 387 16.57 -4.15 -2.87
C TYR A 387 15.13 -4.21 -3.34
N LYS A 388 14.25 -4.66 -2.45
CA LYS A 388 12.81 -4.64 -2.64
C LYS A 388 12.25 -3.25 -2.34
N VAL A 389 11.29 -2.78 -3.14
CA VAL A 389 10.63 -1.48 -2.92
C VAL A 389 9.42 -1.63 -2.00
N LYS A 390 9.48 -0.98 -0.83
CA LYS A 390 8.41 -0.96 0.17
C LYS A 390 7.27 -0.01 -0.20
N ALA A 391 7.66 1.18 -0.64
CA ALA A 391 6.78 2.31 -0.84
C ALA A 391 7.38 3.25 -1.89
N VAL A 392 6.49 3.98 -2.57
CA VAL A 392 6.87 5.04 -3.48
C VAL A 392 5.97 6.23 -3.23
N THR A 393 6.58 7.41 -3.08
CA THR A 393 5.88 8.69 -3.05
C THR A 393 6.15 9.43 -4.35
N TYR A 394 5.12 9.58 -5.18
CA TYR A 394 5.22 10.29 -6.45
C TYR A 394 4.79 11.73 -6.26
N LYS A 395 5.56 12.67 -6.78
CA LYS A 395 5.27 14.11 -6.75
C LYS A 395 5.32 14.67 -8.16
N GLY A 396 4.38 15.52 -8.49
CA GLY A 396 4.36 16.21 -9.79
C GLY A 396 3.69 17.56 -9.74
N GLY A 397 3.68 18.26 -10.87
CA GLY A 397 3.15 19.62 -11.01
C GLY A 397 4.18 20.55 -11.63
N THR A 398 4.18 21.81 -11.18
CA THR A 398 5.04 22.88 -11.77
C THR A 398 6.53 22.63 -11.59
N SER A 399 6.95 21.84 -10.59
CA SER A 399 8.36 21.53 -10.30
C SER A 399 8.87 20.27 -11.03
N GLY A 400 8.09 19.73 -11.97
CA GLY A 400 8.38 18.49 -12.68
C GLY A 400 8.03 17.24 -11.88
N LEU A 401 8.41 16.06 -12.39
CA LEU A 401 8.02 14.76 -11.82
C LEU A 401 9.15 14.14 -11.00
N ARG A 402 8.82 13.64 -9.82
CA ARG A 402 9.72 12.95 -8.90
C ARG A 402 9.05 11.69 -8.36
N GLN A 403 9.86 10.71 -8.04
CA GLN A 403 9.45 9.55 -7.24
C GLN A 403 10.48 9.32 -6.15
N GLU A 404 10.02 9.24 -4.91
CA GLU A 404 10.82 8.90 -3.74
C GLU A 404 10.59 7.43 -3.42
N ILE A 405 11.63 6.62 -3.60
CA ILE A 405 11.59 5.16 -3.52
C ILE A 405 12.15 4.74 -2.17
N HIS A 406 11.33 4.05 -1.38
CA HIS A 406 11.69 3.54 -0.06
C HIS A 406 12.08 2.07 -0.14
N LEU A 407 13.27 1.74 0.37
CA LEU A 407 13.77 0.37 0.43
C LEU A 407 13.08 -0.43 1.54
N ASP A 408 12.99 -1.75 1.35
CA ASP A 408 12.55 -2.71 2.37
C ASP A 408 13.68 -3.66 2.78
N LYS A 409 13.84 -4.76 2.03
CA LYS A 409 14.83 -5.80 2.26
C LYS A 409 15.82 -5.90 1.11
N LYS A 410 17.04 -6.31 1.43
CA LYS A 410 18.03 -6.69 0.41
C LYS A 410 17.59 -7.99 -0.25
N LEU A 411 17.75 -8.05 -1.56
CA LEU A 411 17.53 -9.26 -2.35
C LEU A 411 18.82 -10.08 -2.36
N PRO A 412 18.73 -11.42 -2.32
CA PRO A 412 19.91 -12.27 -2.47
C PRO A 412 20.55 -11.99 -3.83
N GLU A 413 21.88 -12.02 -3.87
CA GLU A 413 22.58 -12.00 -5.15
C GLU A 413 22.13 -13.22 -5.95
N LYS A 414 21.72 -12.99 -7.20
CA LYS A 414 21.47 -14.12 -8.12
C LYS A 414 22.82 -14.76 -8.35
N THR A 415 23.05 -15.94 -7.76
CA THR A 415 24.14 -16.82 -8.17
C THR A 415 23.99 -17.04 -9.67
N LYS A 416 25.02 -16.64 -10.42
CA LYS A 416 25.08 -16.77 -11.88
C LYS A 416 25.11 -18.23 -12.31
#